data_AF-A0A382AY32-F1
#
_entry.id   AF-A0A382AY32-F1
#
_cell.length_a   1.000
_cell.length_b   1.000
_cell.length_c   1.000
_cell.angle_alpha   90.00
_cell.angle_beta   90.00
_cell.angle_gamma   90.00
#
_symmetry.space_group_name_H-M   'P 1'
#
loop_
_entity.id
_entity.type
_entity.pdbx_description
1 polymer ?
#
loop_
_entity_poly.entity_id
_entity_poly.type
_entity_poly.pdbx_seq_one_letter_code
_entity_poly.pdbx_strand_id
1 'polypeptide(L)'
;MVAEMIMHKYDKWDLHTQKFPHKEFLDKVKNSLPMAERGVRTEHFVKLVTKKVITTGAPDPGYYLYKFYDRKGNLGVFFKQSNFDVEVGDCFLFKGTVVECENSQYDDNIMTTKFNRVMFISNYGTPDDE
;
A
#
# COMPACT_ATOMS: atom_id res chain seq x y z
N MET A 1 -14.82 -30.87 -0.41
CA MET A 1 -14.00 -29.86 -1.12
C MET A 1 -14.63 -28.46 -1.06
N VAL A 2 -15.08 -28.00 0.12
CA VAL A 2 -15.69 -26.66 0.29
C VAL A 2 -14.97 -25.84 1.38
N ALA A 3 -14.25 -26.51 2.31
CA ALA A 3 -13.53 -25.85 3.39
C ALA A 3 -12.30 -25.05 2.93
N GLU A 4 -11.55 -25.52 1.92
CA GLU A 4 -10.34 -24.83 1.44
C GLU A 4 -10.64 -23.51 0.72
N MET A 5 -11.80 -23.38 0.06
CA MET A 5 -12.18 -22.12 -0.61
C MET A 5 -12.67 -21.04 0.36
N ILE A 6 -13.11 -21.40 1.57
CA ILE A 6 -13.61 -20.44 2.56
C ILE A 6 -12.45 -19.80 3.32
N MET A 7 -11.38 -20.55 3.61
CA MET A 7 -10.21 -20.07 4.36
C MET A 7 -9.47 -18.91 3.65
N HIS A 8 -9.29 -18.98 2.33
CA HIS A 8 -8.59 -17.93 1.57
C HIS A 8 -9.28 -16.57 1.51
N LYS A 9 -10.59 -16.51 1.83
CA LYS A 9 -11.33 -15.25 1.82
C LYS A 9 -11.18 -14.47 3.13
N TYR A 10 -10.94 -15.17 4.24
CA TYR A 10 -10.78 -14.57 5.57
C TYR A 10 -9.33 -14.13 5.84
N ASP A 11 -8.32 -14.87 5.38
CA ASP A 11 -6.89 -14.50 5.52
C ASP A 11 -6.55 -13.09 4.97
N LYS A 12 -7.33 -12.62 3.99
CA LYS A 12 -7.11 -11.32 3.32
C LYS A 12 -7.66 -10.14 4.10
N TRP A 13 -8.64 -10.34 4.97
CA TRP A 13 -9.20 -9.29 5.82
C TRP A 13 -8.34 -9.07 7.07
N ASP A 14 -7.71 -10.13 7.60
CA ASP A 14 -6.83 -10.05 8.78
C ASP A 14 -5.66 -9.08 8.61
N LEU A 15 -5.15 -8.91 7.39
CA LEU A 15 -4.10 -7.94 7.13
C LEU A 15 -4.57 -6.53 7.55
N HIS A 16 -5.78 -6.17 7.15
CA HIS A 16 -6.25 -4.81 7.28
C HIS A 16 -6.58 -4.39 8.71
N THR A 17 -6.83 -5.31 9.64
CA THR A 17 -7.05 -5.02 11.07
C THR A 17 -5.75 -4.95 11.85
N GLN A 18 -4.79 -5.83 11.57
CA GLN A 18 -3.62 -6.00 12.43
C GLN A 18 -2.49 -4.97 12.20
N LYS A 19 -1.84 -4.53 13.28
CA LYS A 19 -0.58 -3.79 13.23
C LYS A 19 0.58 -4.79 13.28
N PHE A 20 1.37 -4.85 12.22
CA PHE A 20 2.49 -5.79 12.11
C PHE A 20 3.85 -5.10 12.31
N PRO A 21 4.82 -5.76 12.97
CA PRO A 21 6.24 -5.47 12.80
C PRO A 21 6.65 -5.53 11.32
N HIS A 22 7.60 -4.69 10.92
CA HIS A 22 8.02 -4.55 9.51
C HIS A 22 8.35 -5.89 8.82
N LYS A 23 9.04 -6.80 9.53
CA LYS A 23 9.41 -8.13 9.00
C LYS A 23 8.20 -9.04 8.74
N GLU A 24 7.21 -9.02 9.63
CA GLU A 24 5.97 -9.79 9.46
C GLU A 24 5.17 -9.23 8.29
N PHE A 25 5.14 -7.91 8.14
CA PHE A 25 4.54 -7.27 6.98
C PHE A 25 5.18 -7.72 5.66
N LEU A 26 6.52 -7.73 5.56
CA LEU A 26 7.22 -8.17 4.34
C LEU A 26 6.88 -9.62 3.97
N ASP A 27 6.74 -10.52 4.95
CA ASP A 27 6.32 -11.90 4.68
C ASP A 27 4.90 -11.97 4.10
N LYS A 28 3.98 -11.11 4.55
CA LYS A 28 2.61 -11.04 4.03
C LYS A 28 2.54 -10.54 2.59
N VAL A 29 3.47 -9.66 2.18
CA VAL A 29 3.49 -9.08 0.82
C VAL A 29 4.54 -9.72 -0.10
N LYS A 30 5.22 -10.79 0.33
CA LYS A 30 6.31 -11.42 -0.44
C LYS A 30 5.93 -11.89 -1.85
N ASN A 31 4.65 -12.21 -2.05
CA ASN A 31 4.10 -12.65 -3.33
C ASN A 31 3.36 -11.52 -4.07
N SER A 32 3.69 -10.26 -3.78
CA SER A 32 3.09 -9.09 -4.38
C SER A 32 3.10 -9.15 -5.91
N LEU A 33 2.01 -8.72 -6.52
CA LEU A 33 1.83 -8.60 -7.96
C LEU A 33 1.49 -7.14 -8.33
N PRO A 34 1.63 -6.77 -9.62
CA PRO A 34 1.15 -5.47 -10.10
C PRO A 34 -0.30 -5.20 -9.70
N MET A 35 -0.54 -4.03 -9.08
CA MET A 35 -1.86 -3.69 -8.54
C MET A 35 -2.87 -3.26 -9.61
N ALA A 36 -2.41 -2.79 -10.77
CA ALA A 36 -3.22 -2.43 -11.92
C ALA A 36 -2.37 -2.35 -13.20
N GLU A 37 -3.03 -2.18 -14.34
CA GLU A 37 -2.37 -1.96 -15.63
C GLU A 37 -1.65 -0.61 -15.68
N ARG A 38 -0.46 -0.61 -16.29
CA ARG A 38 0.36 0.59 -16.44
C ARG A 38 -0.35 1.65 -17.28
N GLY A 39 -0.27 2.90 -16.86
CA GLY A 39 -0.85 4.04 -17.60
C GLY A 39 -2.35 4.25 -17.40
N VAL A 40 -3.07 3.29 -16.82
CA VAL A 40 -4.49 3.43 -16.49
C VAL A 40 -4.65 4.08 -15.11
N ARG A 41 -5.60 5.01 -14.98
CA ARG A 41 -5.89 5.70 -13.73
C ARG A 41 -7.10 5.09 -13.03
N THR A 42 -6.85 4.29 -11.99
CA THR A 42 -7.84 3.49 -11.26
C THR A 42 -7.93 3.86 -9.79
N GLU A 43 -9.00 3.43 -9.13
CA GLU A 43 -9.21 3.57 -7.69
C GLU A 43 -8.60 2.39 -6.94
N HIS A 44 -8.01 2.69 -5.77
CA HIS A 44 -7.28 1.74 -4.95
C HIS A 44 -7.62 1.96 -3.49
N PHE A 45 -8.22 0.93 -2.87
CA PHE A 45 -8.45 0.86 -1.43
C PHE A 45 -7.30 0.10 -0.79
N VAL A 46 -6.57 0.74 0.11
CA VAL A 46 -5.29 0.26 0.63
C VAL A 46 -5.14 0.59 2.11
N LYS A 47 -4.25 -0.12 2.80
CA LYS A 47 -3.84 0.22 4.18
C LYS A 47 -2.43 0.79 4.20
N LEU A 48 -2.27 1.92 4.88
CA LEU A 48 -0.99 2.61 5.02
C LEU A 48 -0.10 1.88 6.02
N VAL A 49 1.14 1.59 5.62
CA VAL A 49 2.15 0.96 6.49
C VAL A 49 3.35 1.86 6.74
N THR A 50 3.59 2.83 5.88
CA THR A 50 4.65 3.80 6.09
C THR A 50 4.24 5.14 5.53
N LYS A 51 4.37 6.17 6.36
CA LYS A 51 4.31 7.58 5.99
C LYS A 51 5.59 8.23 6.47
N LYS A 52 6.41 8.74 5.56
CA LYS A 52 7.70 9.36 5.92
C LYS A 52 7.94 10.61 5.10
N VAL A 53 8.28 11.71 5.77
CA VAL A 53 8.79 12.90 5.09
C VAL A 53 10.23 12.66 4.63
N ILE A 54 10.49 12.94 3.36
CA ILE A 54 11.82 12.89 2.76
C ILE A 54 12.34 14.33 2.70
N THR A 55 13.31 14.62 3.55
CA THR A 55 13.93 15.94 3.69
C THR A 55 15.31 16.02 3.03
N THR A 56 15.91 14.90 2.64
CA THR A 56 17.25 14.83 2.05
C THR A 56 17.25 13.94 0.79
N GLY A 57 18.03 14.33 -0.23
CA GLY A 57 18.24 13.54 -1.45
C GLY A 57 17.16 13.64 -2.54
N ALA A 58 16.13 14.46 -2.35
CA ALA A 58 15.14 14.79 -3.38
C ALA A 58 15.42 16.20 -3.98
N PRO A 59 15.18 16.42 -5.29
CA PRO A 59 15.39 17.71 -5.93
C PRO A 59 14.54 18.85 -5.32
N ASP A 60 13.37 18.53 -4.74
CA ASP A 60 12.64 19.44 -3.85
C ASP A 60 12.44 18.77 -2.48
N PRO A 61 12.82 19.41 -1.35
CA PRO A 61 12.55 18.89 -0.02
C PRO A 61 11.06 18.92 0.31
N GLY A 62 10.58 17.93 1.08
CA GLY A 62 9.20 17.94 1.60
C GLY A 62 8.22 16.98 0.89
N TYR A 63 8.71 15.99 0.14
CA TYR A 63 7.86 14.89 -0.31
C TYR A 63 7.58 13.91 0.82
N TYR A 64 6.34 13.45 0.90
CA TYR A 64 5.93 12.32 1.72
C TYR A 64 5.98 11.04 0.87
N LEU A 65 6.68 10.03 1.40
CA LEU A 65 6.60 8.64 0.98
C LEU A 65 5.38 8.01 1.65
N TYR A 66 4.52 7.41 0.83
CA TYR A 66 3.41 6.57 1.28
C TYR A 66 3.65 5.16 0.77
N LYS A 67 3.83 4.20 1.68
CA LYS A 67 3.88 2.77 1.39
C LYS A 67 2.66 2.11 1.99
N PHE A 68 2.03 1.24 1.22
CA PHE A 68 0.74 0.64 1.55
C PHE A 68 0.60 -0.71 0.87
N TYR A 69 -0.45 -1.45 1.22
CA TYR A 69 -0.83 -2.67 0.52
C TYR A 69 -2.34 -2.73 0.29
N ASP A 70 -2.76 -3.44 -0.75
CA ASP A 70 -4.17 -3.70 -1.04
C ASP A 70 -4.70 -4.97 -0.35
N ARG A 71 -6.00 -5.23 -0.54
CA ARG A 71 -6.69 -6.43 -0.05
C ARG A 71 -6.15 -7.75 -0.59
N LYS A 72 -5.26 -7.73 -1.57
CA LYS A 72 -4.65 -8.93 -2.13
C LYS A 72 -3.23 -9.14 -1.60
N GLY A 73 -2.73 -8.26 -0.73
CA GLY A 73 -1.36 -8.30 -0.23
C GLY A 73 -0.33 -7.78 -1.23
N ASN A 74 -0.75 -6.94 -2.20
CA ASN A 74 0.17 -6.33 -3.14
C ASN A 74 0.74 -5.03 -2.59
N LEU A 75 2.05 -4.87 -2.70
CA LEU A 75 2.79 -3.72 -2.21
C LEU A 75 2.73 -2.55 -3.19
N GLY A 76 2.38 -1.38 -2.67
CA GLY A 76 2.30 -0.15 -3.43
C GLY A 76 3.04 1.00 -2.76
N VAL A 77 3.48 1.94 -3.60
CA VAL A 77 4.15 3.15 -3.14
C VAL A 77 3.79 4.37 -3.99
N PHE A 78 3.68 5.54 -3.38
CA PHE A 78 3.73 6.81 -4.08
C PHE A 78 4.42 7.90 -3.27
N PHE A 79 4.82 8.95 -3.98
CA PHE A 79 5.41 10.15 -3.40
C PHE A 79 4.51 11.36 -3.67
N LYS A 80 4.32 12.21 -2.67
CA LYS A 80 3.52 13.42 -2.82
C LYS A 80 4.01 14.53 -1.89
N GLN A 81 4.08 15.77 -2.37
CA GLN A 81 4.37 16.94 -1.50
C GLN A 81 3.22 17.22 -0.52
N SER A 82 1.98 16.91 -0.92
CA SER A 82 0.82 17.04 -0.05
C SER A 82 0.90 16.04 1.10
N ASN A 83 0.76 16.54 2.32
CA ASN A 83 0.51 15.74 3.50
C ASN A 83 -0.98 15.36 3.54
N PHE A 84 -1.30 14.12 3.21
CA PHE A 84 -2.67 13.61 3.33
C PHE A 84 -2.97 13.32 4.81
N ASP A 85 -4.22 13.60 5.20
CA ASP A 85 -4.74 13.33 6.54
C ASP A 85 -5.07 11.84 6.70
N VAL A 86 -4.00 11.04 6.77
CA VAL A 86 -4.00 9.58 6.90
C VAL A 86 -2.78 9.16 7.70
N GLU A 87 -2.97 8.26 8.66
CA GLU A 87 -1.91 7.80 9.56
C GLU A 87 -1.56 6.32 9.32
N VAL A 88 -0.40 5.90 9.83
CA VAL A 88 0.04 4.51 9.67
C VAL A 88 -0.93 3.58 10.40
N GLY A 89 -1.46 2.59 9.68
CA GLY A 89 -2.54 1.72 10.15
C GLY A 89 -3.88 2.01 9.47
N ASP A 90 -4.08 3.23 8.96
CA ASP A 90 -5.35 3.60 8.34
C ASP A 90 -5.55 2.93 6.98
N CYS A 91 -6.80 2.58 6.70
CA CYS A 91 -7.26 2.27 5.36
C CYS A 91 -7.73 3.55 4.67
N PHE A 92 -7.32 3.75 3.41
CA PHE A 92 -7.72 4.91 2.62
C PHE A 92 -7.98 4.54 1.17
N LEU A 93 -8.80 5.36 0.52
CA LEU A 93 -9.12 5.27 -0.90
C LEU A 93 -8.42 6.40 -1.65
N PHE A 94 -7.75 6.04 -2.73
CA PHE A 94 -7.15 7.01 -3.65
C PHE A 94 -7.36 6.61 -5.11
N LYS A 95 -7.20 7.56 -6.02
CA LYS A 95 -7.15 7.34 -7.46
C LYS A 95 -5.76 7.66 -7.99
N GLY A 96 -5.11 6.71 -8.64
CA GLY A 96 -3.73 6.85 -9.09
C GLY A 96 -3.47 6.13 -10.41
N THR A 97 -2.36 6.47 -11.05
CA THR A 97 -1.89 5.82 -12.29
C THR A 97 -0.64 5.00 -11.98
N VAL A 98 -0.64 3.73 -12.34
CA VAL A 98 0.55 2.88 -12.24
C VAL A 98 1.59 3.37 -13.25
N VAL A 99 2.78 3.72 -12.78
CA VAL A 99 3.88 4.21 -13.63
C VAL A 99 4.99 3.19 -13.79
N GLU A 100 5.18 2.31 -12.81
CA GLU A 100 6.26 1.34 -12.76
C GLU A 100 5.90 0.20 -11.81
N CYS A 101 6.37 -1.00 -12.13
CA CYS A 101 6.31 -2.18 -11.27
C CYS A 101 7.71 -2.79 -11.27
N GLU A 102 8.37 -2.84 -10.12
CA GLU A 102 9.74 -3.35 -10.02
C GLU A 102 9.95 -4.08 -8.68
N ASN A 103 10.94 -4.98 -8.64
CA ASN A 103 11.36 -5.59 -7.39
C ASN A 103 12.21 -4.59 -6.60
N SER A 104 11.70 -4.16 -5.44
CA SER A 104 12.37 -3.18 -4.59
C SER A 104 13.51 -3.82 -3.80
N GLN A 105 14.74 -3.37 -4.03
CA GLN A 105 15.92 -3.83 -3.26
C GLN A 105 15.82 -3.45 -1.77
N TYR A 106 15.00 -2.46 -1.43
CA TYR A 106 14.78 -2.01 -0.05
C TYR A 106 13.71 -2.83 0.68
N ASP A 107 12.96 -3.66 -0.04
CA ASP A 107 11.87 -4.48 0.47
C ASP A 107 12.13 -5.95 0.13
N ASP A 108 13.34 -6.46 0.36
CA ASP A 108 13.70 -7.87 0.13
C ASP A 108 13.41 -8.37 -1.31
N ASN A 109 13.57 -7.50 -2.31
CA ASN A 109 13.23 -7.76 -3.73
C ASN A 109 11.75 -8.06 -3.99
N ILE A 110 10.85 -7.56 -3.14
CA ILE A 110 9.41 -7.68 -3.34
C ILE A 110 8.94 -6.73 -4.44
N MET A 111 8.09 -7.27 -5.34
CA MET A 111 7.43 -6.52 -6.39
C MET A 111 6.62 -5.36 -5.81
N THR A 112 6.98 -4.14 -6.17
CA THR A 112 6.37 -2.90 -5.69
C THR A 112 5.76 -2.15 -6.85
N THR A 113 4.48 -1.81 -6.73
CA THR A 113 3.78 -0.98 -7.72
C THR A 113 3.93 0.50 -7.36
N LYS A 114 4.55 1.29 -8.24
CA LYS A 114 4.66 2.75 -8.08
C LYS A 114 3.49 3.46 -8.75
N PHE A 115 2.90 4.40 -8.02
CA PHE A 115 1.82 5.24 -8.50
C PHE A 115 2.24 6.70 -8.67
N ASN A 116 1.68 7.36 -9.67
CA ASN A 116 1.73 8.80 -9.86
C ASN A 116 0.32 9.36 -10.13
N ARG A 117 0.19 10.68 -10.26
CA ARG A 117 -1.09 11.39 -10.45
C ARG A 117 -2.11 10.99 -9.37
N VAL A 118 -1.63 10.81 -8.15
CA VAL A 118 -2.44 10.38 -7.01
C VAL A 118 -3.36 11.51 -6.58
N MET A 119 -4.65 11.17 -6.45
CA MET A 119 -5.71 11.95 -5.82
C MET A 119 -6.22 11.16 -4.63
N PHE A 120 -6.12 11.76 -3.44
CA PHE A 120 -6.75 11.23 -2.24
C PHE A 120 -8.27 11.38 -2.34
N ILE A 121 -9.03 10.34 -1.97
CA ILE A 121 -10.50 10.36 -2.02
C ILE A 121 -11.07 10.37 -0.60
N SER A 122 -10.72 9.39 0.24
CA SER A 122 -11.27 9.30 1.60
C SER A 122 -10.34 8.53 2.53
N ASN A 123 -10.27 8.96 3.79
CA ASN A 123 -9.74 8.15 4.90
C ASN A 123 -10.90 7.31 5.49
N TYR A 124 -10.66 6.04 5.79
CA TYR A 124 -11.60 5.16 6.50
C TYR A 124 -11.12 4.80 7.91
N GLY A 125 -9.98 5.36 8.34
CA GLY A 125 -9.39 5.11 9.65
C GLY A 125 -8.75 3.74 9.76
N THR A 126 -8.26 3.42 10.95
CA THR A 126 -7.77 2.09 11.28
C THR A 126 -8.98 1.21 11.58
N PRO A 127 -9.16 0.07 10.89
CA PRO A 127 -10.29 -0.81 11.16
C PRO A 127 -10.16 -1.43 12.56
N ASP A 128 -11.27 -1.46 13.29
CA ASP A 128 -11.35 -1.95 14.65
C ASP A 128 -11.13 -3.48 14.71
N ASP A 129 -10.44 -3.95 15.76
CA ASP A 129 -10.16 -5.37 16.03
C ASP A 129 -11.38 -6.11 16.65
N GLU A 130 -12.61 -5.91 16.11
CA GLU A 130 -13.82 -6.61 16.60
C GLU A 130 -13.98 -8.04 16.10
#